data_AF-A0A3R8KZ98-F1
#
_entry.id   AF-A0A3R8KZ98-F1
#
_cell.length_a   1.000
_cell.length_b   1.000
_cell.length_c   1.000
_cell.angle_alpha   90.00
_cell.angle_beta   90.00
_cell.angle_gamma   90.00
#
_symmetry.space_group_name_H-M   'P 1'
#
loop_
_entity.id
_entity.type
_entity.pdbx_description
1 polymer ?
#
loop_
_entity_poly.entity_id
_entity_poly.type
_entity_poly.pdbx_seq_one_letter_code
_entity_poly.pdbx_strand_id
1 'polypeptide(L)'
;MLALKIEPGIITSRTIEINGELAYTIVLTARRYRRSAFKISVTALTLLGATTIRREHFTDLTSAREAFQATVTDLQHLQTR
;
A
#
# COMPACT_ATOMS: atom_id res chain seq x y z
N MET A 1 -3.18 28.63 -9.86
CA MET A 1 -3.40 27.17 -9.81
C MET A 1 -2.17 26.54 -9.15
N LEU A 2 -2.22 26.25 -7.85
CA LEU A 2 -1.09 25.62 -7.13
C LEU A 2 -0.97 24.17 -7.60
N ALA A 3 -0.05 23.89 -8.52
CA ALA A 3 0.37 22.53 -8.80
C ALA A 3 1.13 22.04 -7.57
N LEU A 4 0.47 21.28 -6.70
CA LEU A 4 1.12 20.55 -5.61
C LEU A 4 2.25 19.74 -6.26
N LYS A 5 3.51 20.09 -5.96
CA LYS A 5 4.70 19.36 -6.45
C LYS A 5 4.76 18.00 -5.75
N ILE A 6 3.89 17.09 -6.16
CA ILE A 6 3.92 15.70 -5.73
C ILE A 6 5.06 15.05 -6.51
N GLU A 7 6.14 14.70 -5.81
CA GLU A 7 7.18 13.85 -6.37
C GLU A 7 6.59 12.45 -6.60
N PRO A 8 6.50 11.96 -7.84
CA PRO A 8 6.01 10.61 -8.10
C PRO A 8 6.99 9.59 -7.55
N GLY A 9 6.49 8.57 -6.86
CA GLY A 9 7.36 7.56 -6.25
C GLY A 9 6.69 6.80 -5.12
N ILE A 10 7.42 5.84 -4.55
CA ILE A 10 7.00 5.15 -3.34
C ILE A 10 7.12 6.15 -2.18
N ILE A 11 6.00 6.38 -1.49
CA ILE A 11 5.98 7.19 -0.26
C ILE A 11 6.38 6.31 0.92
N THR A 12 5.80 5.11 1.00
CA THR A 12 6.13 4.12 2.02
C THR A 12 5.80 2.72 1.52
N SER A 13 6.50 1.74 2.07
CA SER A 13 6.31 0.33 1.80
C SER A 13 6.48 -0.46 3.09
N ARG A 14 5.65 -1.48 3.30
CA ARG A 14 5.77 -2.40 4.43
C ARG A 14 5.57 -3.82 3.93
N THR A 15 6.44 -4.72 4.38
CA THR A 15 6.28 -6.16 4.19
C THR A 15 5.97 -6.79 5.54
N ILE A 16 4.98 -7.68 5.55
CA ILE A 16 4.53 -8.45 6.71
C ILE A 16 4.60 -9.92 6.31
N GLU A 17 5.38 -10.70 7.05
CA GLU A 17 5.49 -12.14 6.85
C GLU A 17 4.55 -12.87 7.80
N ILE A 18 3.80 -13.83 7.26
CA ILE A 18 2.89 -14.70 7.98
C ILE A 18 3.39 -16.13 7.79
N ASN A 19 3.80 -16.76 8.90
CA ASN A 19 4.22 -18.16 8.98
C ASN A 19 5.33 -18.56 7.99
N GLY A 20 6.14 -17.61 7.51
CA GLY A 20 7.30 -17.86 6.63
C GLY A 20 6.99 -18.26 5.19
N GLU A 21 5.74 -18.62 4.86
CA GLU A 21 5.32 -19.08 3.53
C GLU A 21 4.54 -18.02 2.74
N LEU A 22 4.00 -17.02 3.44
CA LEU A 22 3.18 -15.97 2.90
C LEU A 22 3.69 -14.62 3.38
N ALA A 23 3.92 -13.68 2.46
CA ALA A 23 4.25 -12.31 2.81
C ALA A 23 3.31 -11.33 2.10
N TYR A 24 2.86 -10.32 2.80
CA TYR A 24 2.11 -9.22 2.22
C TYR A 24 2.99 -8.00 2.10
N THR A 25 3.12 -7.45 0.90
CA THR A 25 3.76 -6.16 0.66
C THR A 25 2.70 -5.11 0.37
N ILE A 26 2.63 -4.09 1.23
CA ILE A 26 1.74 -2.95 1.13
C ILE A 26 2.58 -1.76 0.68
N VAL A 27 2.21 -1.15 -0.45
CA VAL A 27 2.94 0.00 -1.00
C VAL A 27 1.98 1.17 -1.17
N LEU A 28 2.34 2.32 -0.59
CA LEU A 28 1.71 3.60 -0.87
C LEU A 28 2.59 4.35 -1.89
N THR A 29 2.02 4.68 -3.04
CA THR A 29 2.71 5.36 -4.13
C THR A 29 2.02 6.68 -4.45
N ALA A 30 2.82 7.72 -4.69
CA ALA A 30 2.38 8.96 -5.31
C ALA A 30 2.53 8.89 -6.84
N ARG A 31 1.55 9.41 -7.56
CA ARG A 31 1.52 9.52 -9.02
C ARG A 31 1.34 10.98 -9.41
N ARG A 32 2.17 11.46 -10.33
CA ARG A 32 2.03 12.79 -10.89
C ARG A 32 0.81 12.85 -11.84
N TYR A 33 0.12 13.98 -11.85
CA TYR A 33 -0.92 14.32 -12.83
C TYR A 33 -2.15 13.39 -12.90
N ARG A 34 -2.59 12.82 -11.78
CA ARG A 34 -3.84 12.04 -11.71
C ARG A 34 -4.78 12.65 -10.67
N ARG A 35 -6.10 12.61 -10.94
CA ARG A 35 -7.13 13.00 -9.96
C ARG A 35 -6.99 12.18 -8.67
N SER A 36 -6.71 10.89 -8.79
CA SER A 36 -6.27 10.04 -7.68
C SER A 36 -4.74 9.98 -7.65
N ALA A 37 -4.13 10.99 -7.02
CA ALA A 37 -2.68 11.15 -6.98
C ALA A 37 -1.99 10.10 -6.09
N PHE A 38 -2.71 9.41 -5.21
CA PHE A 38 -2.16 8.40 -4.32
C PHE A 38 -2.79 7.04 -4.58
N LYS A 39 -2.00 5.98 -4.41
CA LYS A 39 -2.44 4.61 -4.61
C LYS A 39 -1.85 3.71 -3.54
N ILE A 40 -2.68 2.88 -2.93
CA ILE A 40 -2.25 1.74 -2.13
C ILE A 40 -2.33 0.48 -3.00
N SER A 41 -1.34 -0.40 -2.88
CA SER A 41 -1.38 -1.74 -3.47
C SER A 41 -0.92 -2.76 -2.46
N VAL A 42 -1.71 -3.82 -2.28
CA VAL A 42 -1.39 -4.96 -1.41
C VAL A 42 -1.09 -6.15 -2.30
N THR A 43 0.13 -6.66 -2.22
CA THR A 43 0.61 -7.81 -2.98
C THR A 43 0.89 -8.95 -2.03
N ALA A 44 0.23 -10.08 -2.24
CA ALA A 44 0.55 -11.32 -1.58
C ALA A 44 1.71 -11.99 -2.35
N LEU A 45 2.76 -12.34 -1.63
CA LEU A 45 3.91 -13.11 -2.09
C LEU A 45 3.75 -14.50 -1.46
N THR A 46 3.60 -15.51 -2.31
CA THR A 46 3.50 -16.91 -1.90
C THR A 46 4.62 -17.71 -2.56
N LEU A 47 4.78 -18.97 -2.17
CA LEU A 47 5.68 -19.91 -2.85
C LEU A 47 5.37 -20.07 -4.35
N LEU A 48 4.13 -19.79 -4.77
CA LEU A 48 3.69 -19.89 -6.16
C LEU A 48 3.92 -18.59 -6.95
N GLY A 49 4.29 -17.49 -6.28
CA GLY A 49 4.58 -16.20 -6.90
C GLY A 49 3.87 -15.02 -6.25
N ALA A 50 3.90 -13.87 -6.94
CA ALA A 50 3.35 -12.61 -6.46
C ALA A 50 1.98 -12.31 -7.09
N THR A 51 0.99 -11.93 -6.29
CA THR A 51 -0.33 -11.50 -6.77
C THR A 51 -0.81 -10.25 -6.06
N THR A 52 -1.25 -9.24 -6.81
CA THR A 52 -1.87 -8.05 -6.22
C THR A 52 -3.32 -8.35 -5.85
N ILE A 53 -3.62 -8.44 -4.56
CA ILE A 53 -4.96 -8.76 -4.06
C ILE A 53 -5.83 -7.53 -3.82
N ARG A 54 -5.22 -6.34 -3.67
CA ARG A 54 -5.96 -5.11 -3.41
C ARG A 54 -5.28 -3.90 -4.02
N ARG A 55 -6.09 -2.99 -4.57
CA ARG A 55 -5.67 -1.68 -5.07
C ARG A 55 -6.71 -0.63 -4.70
N GLU A 56 -6.26 0.45 -4.09
CA GLU A 56 -7.10 1.58 -3.71
C GLU A 56 -6.47 2.88 -4.17
N HIS A 57 -7.31 3.86 -4.44
CA HIS A 57 -6.94 5.13 -5.05
C HIS A 57 -7.48 6.28 -4.20
N PHE A 58 -6.62 7.27 -3.94
CA PHE A 58 -6.95 8.40 -3.08
C PHE A 58 -6.57 9.71 -3.76
N THR A 59 -7.34 10.74 -3.47
CA THR A 59 -7.13 12.11 -3.97
C THR A 59 -6.20 12.92 -3.06
N ASP A 60 -6.18 12.60 -1.76
CA ASP A 60 -5.35 13.25 -0.75
C ASP A 60 -4.43 12.25 -0.03
N LEU A 61 -3.34 12.77 0.55
CA LEU A 61 -2.31 11.96 1.20
C LEU A 61 -2.73 11.48 2.59
N THR A 62 -3.59 12.22 3.28
CA THR A 62 -3.98 11.93 4.66
C THR A 62 -4.81 10.65 4.70
N SER A 63 -5.89 10.57 3.92
CA SER A 63 -6.71 9.37 3.80
C SER A 63 -5.91 8.18 3.27
N ALA A 64 -4.98 8.41 2.34
CA ALA A 64 -4.09 7.35 1.86
C ALA A 64 -3.14 6.80 2.94
N ARG A 65 -2.68 7.65 3.87
CA ARG A 65 -1.84 7.22 5.00
C ARG A 65 -2.63 6.47 6.06
N GLU A 66 -3.83 6.94 6.38
CA GLU A 66 -4.74 6.28 7.32
C GLU A 66 -5.11 4.87 6.82
N ALA A 67 -5.52 4.76 5.56
CA ALA A 67 -5.82 3.47 4.95
C ALA A 67 -4.59 2.55 4.91
N PHE A 68 -3.38 3.09 4.65
CA PHE A 68 -2.14 2.31 4.71
C PHE A 68 -1.90 1.74 6.11
N GLN A 69 -2.03 2.58 7.15
CA GLN A 69 -1.84 2.15 8.55
C GLN A 69 -2.87 1.11 8.96
N ALA A 70 -4.16 1.33 8.66
CA ALA A 70 -5.22 0.37 8.95
C ALA A 70 -4.93 -1.00 8.31
N THR A 71 -4.51 -1.01 7.04
CA THR A 71 -4.16 -2.23 6.32
C THR A 71 -2.99 -2.98 6.95
N VAL A 72 -1.97 -2.24 7.38
CA VAL A 72 -0.81 -2.83 8.07
C VAL A 72 -1.25 -3.47 9.38
N THR A 73 -2.04 -2.77 10.19
CA THR A 73 -2.57 -3.29 11.46
C THR A 73 -3.42 -4.55 11.25
N ASP A 74 -4.35 -4.53 10.29
CA ASP A 74 -5.22 -5.67 10.00
C ASP A 74 -4.41 -6.91 9.62
N LEU A 75 -3.39 -6.76 8.77
CA LEU A 75 -2.55 -7.87 8.34
C LEU A 75 -1.58 -8.33 9.43
N GLN A 76 -1.11 -7.43 10.31
CA GLN A 76 -0.32 -7.81 11.48
C GLN A 76 -1.14 -8.64 12.48
N HIS A 77 -2.42 -8.34 12.64
CA HIS A 77 -3.30 -9.13 13.50
C HIS A 77 -3.48 -10.57 12.99
N LEU A 78 -3.38 -10.80 11.68
CA LEU A 78 -3.38 -12.15 11.10
C LEU A 78 -2.10 -12.93 11.43
N GLN A 79 -0.98 -12.26 11.69
CA GLN A 79 0.28 -12.92 12.08
C GLN A 79 0.22 -13.48 13.51
N THR A 80 -0.59 -12.86 14.38
CA THR A 80 -0.70 -13.23 15.80
C THR A 80 -1.74 -14.32 16.10
N ARG A 81 -2.44 -14.84 15.09
CA ARG A 81 -3.44 -15.91 15.22
C ARG A 81 -2.89 -17.24 14.73
#